data_AF-A0A2G8LL71-F1
#
_entry.id   AF-A0A2G8LL71-F1
#
_cell.length_a   1.000
_cell.length_b   1.000
_cell.length_c   1.000
_cell.angle_alpha   90.00
_cell.angle_beta   90.00
_cell.angle_gamma   90.00
#
_symmetry.space_group_name_H-M   'P 1'
#
loop_
_entity.id
_entity.type
_entity.pdbx_description
1 polymer ?
#
loop_
_entity_poly.entity_id
_entity_poly.type
_entity_poly.pdbx_seq_one_letter_code
_entity_poly.pdbx_strand_id
1 'polypeptide(L)'
;MKHFFGEIYDATDQVMEESVAVKLESASQPKQVLKMEVAVLKKLQGRDHVCKFIGCGRNDQFNYVVMSLQAKNLAELRRAQPRGTFTVSTMLRLGVQILEAIESIHDVGFLHRDVKPSNFAMGRLTNTCRKVYMLDFGLARQYTNSQGQVRTVSYFNVFVNADCKIIAQVCLLDVM
;
A
#
# COMPACT_ATOMS: atom_id res chain seq x y z
N MET A 1 15.25 -2.40 -0.12
CA MET A 1 14.87 -1.97 1.25
C MET A 1 14.38 -3.20 2.02
N LYS A 2 14.86 -3.42 3.25
CA LYS A 2 14.44 -4.56 4.08
C LYS A 2 13.21 -4.15 4.90
N HIS A 3 12.09 -4.82 4.67
CA HIS A 3 10.86 -4.70 5.44
C HIS A 3 10.77 -5.82 6.47
N PHE A 4 9.93 -5.63 7.49
CA PHE A 4 9.70 -6.62 8.54
C PHE A 4 9.22 -7.99 8.00
N PHE A 5 8.69 -8.02 6.77
CA PHE A 5 8.12 -9.21 6.12
C PHE A 5 8.77 -9.58 4.78
N GLY A 6 9.86 -8.95 4.37
CA GLY A 6 10.49 -9.24 3.07
C GLY A 6 11.48 -8.17 2.58
N GLU A 7 12.04 -8.40 1.40
CA GLU A 7 13.01 -7.48 0.78
C GLU A 7 12.46 -6.95 -0.55
N ILE A 8 12.57 -5.63 -0.76
CA ILE A 8 12.14 -4.97 -2.01
C ILE A 8 13.36 -4.52 -2.80
N TYR A 9 13.36 -4.82 -4.09
CA TYR A 9 14.41 -4.50 -5.05
C TYR A 9 13.85 -3.68 -6.22
N ASP A 10 14.70 -2.79 -6.75
CA ASP A 10 14.54 -2.22 -8.08
C ASP A 10 15.18 -3.20 -9.07
N ALA A 11 14.45 -3.56 -10.12
CA ALA A 11 14.90 -4.48 -11.15
C ALA A 11 14.46 -3.97 -12.53
N THR A 12 15.09 -4.45 -13.58
CA THR A 12 14.69 -4.16 -14.97
C THR A 12 13.98 -5.37 -15.55
N ASP A 13 12.76 -5.18 -16.04
CA ASP A 13 12.08 -6.16 -16.89
C ASP A 13 12.84 -6.26 -18.22
N GLN A 14 13.45 -7.41 -18.51
CA GLN A 14 14.27 -7.60 -19.71
C GLN A 14 13.47 -7.68 -21.01
N VAL A 15 12.15 -7.90 -20.93
CA VAL A 15 11.27 -7.98 -22.10
C VAL A 15 10.76 -6.60 -22.47
N MET A 16 10.32 -5.83 -21.47
CA MET A 16 9.74 -4.50 -21.67
C MET A 16 10.75 -3.36 -21.54
N GLU A 17 11.97 -3.65 -21.05
CA GLU A 17 13.01 -2.68 -20.71
C GLU A 17 12.56 -1.61 -19.69
N GLU A 18 11.60 -1.95 -18.83
CA GLU A 18 11.04 -1.05 -17.81
C GLU A 18 11.56 -1.38 -16.40
N SER A 19 11.80 -0.35 -15.58
CA SER A 19 12.13 -0.55 -14.15
C SER A 19 10.88 -0.97 -13.37
N VAL A 20 11.01 -2.02 -12.57
CA VAL A 20 9.96 -2.65 -11.76
C VAL A 20 10.39 -2.82 -10.31
N ALA A 21 9.42 -2.90 -9.41
CA ALA A 21 9.65 -3.26 -8.03
C ALA A 21 9.40 -4.76 -7.84
N VAL A 22 10.38 -5.46 -7.24
CA VAL A 22 10.27 -6.88 -6.90
C VAL A 22 10.32 -7.03 -5.39
N LYS A 23 9.25 -7.57 -4.80
CA LYS A 23 9.21 -7.90 -3.37
C LYS A 23 9.37 -9.41 -3.20
N LEU A 24 10.35 -9.81 -2.38
CA LEU A 24 10.66 -11.19 -2.05
C LEU A 24 10.31 -11.50 -0.59
N GLU A 25 9.82 -12.71 -0.36
CA GLU A 25 9.56 -13.29 0.95
C GLU A 25 10.16 -14.70 0.99
N SER A 26 10.90 -15.05 2.04
CA SER A 26 11.48 -16.40 2.15
C SER A 26 10.38 -17.46 2.25
N ALA A 27 10.52 -18.56 1.48
CA ALA A 27 9.62 -19.69 1.55
C ALA A 27 9.67 -20.42 2.91
N SER A 28 10.77 -20.28 3.65
CA SER A 28 10.94 -20.85 4.99
C SER A 28 10.46 -19.94 6.12
N GLN A 29 9.98 -18.74 5.83
CA GLN A 29 9.54 -17.80 6.86
C GLN A 29 8.27 -18.33 7.56
N PRO A 30 8.20 -18.38 8.91
CA PRO A 30 7.06 -18.95 9.64
C PRO A 30 5.72 -18.25 9.35
N LYS A 31 5.77 -16.94 9.06
CA LYS A 31 4.61 -16.14 8.71
C LYS A 31 4.78 -15.58 7.30
N GLN A 32 4.07 -16.18 6.36
CA GLN A 32 3.99 -15.74 4.97
C GLN A 32 2.79 -14.82 4.76
N VAL A 33 3.04 -13.56 4.41
CA VAL A 33 2.02 -12.55 4.13
C VAL A 33 1.95 -12.17 2.66
N LEU A 34 2.97 -12.51 1.85
CA LEU A 34 3.03 -12.09 0.45
C LEU A 34 1.86 -12.61 -0.39
N LYS A 35 1.36 -13.81 -0.07
CA LYS A 35 0.14 -14.36 -0.69
C LYS A 35 -1.08 -13.47 -0.49
N MET A 36 -1.26 -12.92 0.72
CA MET A 36 -2.35 -11.99 1.01
C MET A 36 -2.14 -10.66 0.30
N GLU A 37 -0.91 -10.15 0.31
CA GLU A 37 -0.56 -8.91 -0.37
C GLU A 37 -0.84 -8.97 -1.88
N VAL A 38 -0.49 -10.07 -2.54
CA VAL A 38 -0.84 -10.31 -3.95
C VAL A 38 -2.36 -10.35 -4.15
N ALA A 39 -3.11 -10.97 -3.23
CA ALA A 39 -4.58 -11.05 -3.34
C ALA A 39 -5.24 -9.66 -3.23
N VAL A 40 -4.77 -8.83 -2.29
CA VAL A 40 -5.23 -7.44 -2.14
C VAL A 40 -4.84 -6.60 -3.35
N LEU A 41 -3.58 -6.67 -3.78
CA LEU A 41 -3.09 -5.93 -4.94
C LEU A 41 -3.89 -6.28 -6.22
N LYS A 42 -4.19 -7.57 -6.44
CA LYS A 42 -5.01 -8.03 -7.57
C LYS A 42 -6.44 -7.52 -7.50
N LYS A 43 -7.08 -7.53 -6.33
CA LYS A 43 -8.44 -6.99 -6.14
C LYS A 43 -8.54 -5.49 -6.37
N LEU A 44 -7.44 -4.77 -6.14
CA LEU A 44 -7.34 -3.33 -6.31
C LEU A 44 -6.95 -2.91 -7.74
N GLN A 45 -6.66 -3.83 -8.65
CA GLN A 45 -6.31 -3.47 -10.02
C GLN A 45 -7.45 -2.71 -10.71
N GLY A 46 -7.08 -1.66 -11.44
CA GLY A 46 -8.03 -0.73 -12.08
C GLY A 46 -8.46 0.44 -11.18
N ARG A 47 -8.17 0.42 -9.88
CA ARG A 47 -8.33 1.57 -9.00
C ARG A 47 -7.16 2.54 -9.15
N ASP A 48 -7.42 3.82 -8.85
CA ASP A 48 -6.36 4.79 -8.67
C ASP A 48 -5.54 4.52 -7.41
N HIS A 49 -4.36 5.14 -7.33
CA HIS A 49 -3.43 5.04 -6.19
C HIS A 49 -2.89 3.64 -5.88
N VAL A 50 -2.93 2.72 -6.83
CA VAL A 50 -2.49 1.32 -6.67
C VAL A 50 -1.43 1.00 -7.72
N CYS A 51 -0.36 0.32 -7.32
CA CYS A 51 0.67 -0.15 -8.25
C CYS A 51 0.07 -1.12 -9.28
N LYS A 52 0.56 -1.05 -10.52
CA LYS A 52 0.21 -2.04 -11.55
C LYS A 52 0.82 -3.39 -11.15
N PHE A 53 -0.01 -4.43 -11.08
CA PHE A 53 0.44 -5.80 -10.93
C PHE A 53 1.08 -6.27 -12.23
N ILE A 54 2.29 -6.83 -12.16
CA ILE A 54 3.01 -7.35 -13.33
C ILE A 54 3.07 -8.88 -13.28
N GLY A 55 3.44 -9.45 -12.13
CA GLY A 55 3.53 -10.90 -11.98
C GLY A 55 3.75 -11.34 -10.55
N CYS A 56 3.63 -12.64 -10.30
CA CYS A 56 4.00 -13.25 -9.03
C CYS A 56 4.37 -14.71 -9.24
N GLY A 57 5.18 -15.26 -8.34
CA GLY A 57 5.54 -16.66 -8.38
C GLY A 57 6.06 -17.16 -7.04
N ARG A 58 6.41 -18.44 -7.03
CA ARG A 58 7.00 -19.13 -5.88
C ARG A 58 7.99 -20.17 -6.36
N ASN A 59 9.02 -20.40 -5.57
CA ASN A 59 9.91 -21.56 -5.67
C ASN A 59 10.24 -22.05 -4.25
N ASP A 60 11.13 -23.02 -4.13
CA ASP A 60 11.48 -23.64 -2.84
C ASP A 60 12.23 -22.69 -1.89
N GLN A 61 12.74 -21.56 -2.40
CA GLN A 61 13.53 -20.60 -1.63
C GLN A 61 12.73 -19.35 -1.26
N PHE A 62 11.89 -18.85 -2.16
CA PHE A 62 11.15 -17.60 -1.98
C PHE A 62 9.84 -17.52 -2.77
N ASN A 63 8.94 -16.71 -2.24
CA ASN A 63 7.78 -16.16 -2.94
C ASN A 63 8.14 -14.77 -3.46
N TYR A 64 7.57 -14.37 -4.59
CA TYR A 64 7.79 -13.04 -5.14
C TYR A 64 6.56 -12.42 -5.78
N VAL A 65 6.52 -11.09 -5.79
CA VAL A 65 5.59 -10.27 -6.57
C VAL A 65 6.36 -9.18 -7.29
N VAL A 66 5.98 -8.94 -8.54
CA VAL A 66 6.50 -7.88 -9.42
C VAL A 66 5.39 -6.88 -9.65
N MET A 67 5.69 -5.60 -9.45
CA MET A 67 4.75 -4.50 -9.61
C MET A 67 5.45 -3.25 -10.17
N SER A 68 4.67 -2.28 -10.66
CA SER A 68 5.23 -1.01 -11.14
C SER A 68 6.04 -0.31 -10.05
N LEU A 69 7.27 0.09 -10.38
CA LEU A 69 8.13 0.87 -9.49
C LEU A 69 7.60 2.30 -9.31
N GLN A 70 7.65 2.81 -8.08
CA GLN A 70 7.30 4.19 -7.77
C GLN A 70 8.54 5.01 -7.38
N ALA A 71 8.37 6.32 -7.23
CA ALA A 71 9.44 7.21 -6.77
C ALA A 71 9.58 7.17 -5.24
N LYS A 72 10.15 8.23 -4.67
CA LYS A 72 10.34 8.36 -3.22
C LYS A 72 9.01 8.31 -2.47
N ASN A 73 9.03 7.67 -1.29
CA ASN A 73 7.89 7.71 -0.37
C ASN A 73 7.75 9.07 0.31
N LEU A 74 6.59 9.33 0.90
CA LEU A 74 6.28 10.61 1.54
C LEU A 74 7.16 10.86 2.77
N ALA A 75 7.63 9.81 3.47
CA ALA A 75 8.56 9.96 4.59
C ALA A 75 9.93 10.51 4.15
N GLU A 76 10.44 10.05 3.01
CA GLU A 76 11.67 10.56 2.40
C GLU A 76 11.49 11.98 1.87
N LEU A 77 10.39 12.25 1.17
CA LEU A 77 10.10 13.58 0.62
C LEU A 77 9.93 14.63 1.73
N ARG A 78 9.29 14.27 2.85
CA ARG A 78 9.14 15.15 4.01
C ARG A 78 10.49 15.49 4.64
N ARG A 79 11.35 14.48 4.86
CA ARG A 79 12.70 14.67 5.41
C ARG A 79 13.59 15.52 4.51
N ALA A 80 13.37 15.49 3.19
CA ALA A 80 14.10 16.31 2.24
C ALA A 80 13.65 17.79 2.21
N GLN A 81 12.55 18.16 2.88
CA GLN A 81 12.14 19.57 2.96
C GLN A 81 13.06 20.34 3.92
N PRO A 82 13.34 21.64 3.66
CA PRO A 82 14.25 22.43 4.48
C PRO A 82 13.89 22.47 5.97
N ARG A 83 12.59 22.38 6.31
CA ARG A 83 12.08 22.37 7.68
C ARG A 83 11.58 20.99 8.14
N GLY A 84 11.77 19.95 7.33
CA GLY A 84 11.23 18.62 7.62
C GLY A 84 9.70 18.53 7.64
N THR A 85 9.00 19.48 7.01
CA THR A 85 7.54 19.57 6.95
C THR A 85 7.08 19.99 5.56
N PHE A 86 5.90 19.52 5.15
CA PHE A 86 5.26 20.01 3.94
C PHE A 86 4.51 21.33 4.18
N THR A 87 4.25 22.08 3.11
CA THR A 87 3.32 23.21 3.17
C THR A 87 1.88 22.71 3.29
N VAL A 88 0.99 23.51 3.88
CA VAL A 88 -0.45 23.18 4.02
C VAL A 88 -1.08 22.77 2.68
N SER A 89 -0.75 23.46 1.59
CA SER A 89 -1.25 23.11 0.25
C SER A 89 -0.81 21.71 -0.20
N THR A 90 0.43 21.32 0.05
CA THR A 90 0.92 19.97 -0.25
C THR A 90 0.25 18.94 0.65
N MET A 91 0.09 19.26 1.94
CA MET A 91 -0.57 18.40 2.91
C MET A 91 -2.01 18.08 2.51
N LEU A 92 -2.81 19.09 2.18
CA LEU A 92 -4.20 18.90 1.79
C LEU A 92 -4.34 18.05 0.51
N ARG A 93 -3.52 18.32 -0.52
CA ARG A 93 -3.57 17.56 -1.78
C ARG A 93 -3.14 16.11 -1.64
N LEU A 94 -2.13 15.84 -0.82
CA LEU A 94 -1.71 14.48 -0.50
C LEU A 94 -2.78 13.77 0.36
N GLY A 95 -3.38 14.48 1.32
CA GLY A 95 -4.45 13.95 2.17
C GLY A 95 -5.66 13.47 1.38
N VAL A 96 -6.10 14.23 0.38
CA VAL A 96 -7.19 13.82 -0.54
C VAL A 96 -6.86 12.50 -1.24
N GLN A 97 -5.69 12.40 -1.88
CA GLN A 97 -5.30 11.19 -2.60
C GLN A 97 -5.11 9.97 -1.68
N ILE A 98 -4.64 10.18 -0.46
CA ILE A 98 -4.50 9.11 0.55
C ILE A 98 -5.87 8.62 1.00
N LEU A 99 -6.84 9.52 1.19
CA LEU A 99 -8.21 9.15 1.52
C LEU A 99 -8.86 8.34 0.40
N GLU A 100 -8.70 8.75 -0.87
CA GLU A 100 -9.19 8.03 -2.05
C GLU A 100 -8.58 6.60 -2.13
N ALA A 101 -7.29 6.47 -1.80
CA ALA A 101 -6.62 5.18 -1.75
C ALA A 101 -7.13 4.28 -0.60
N ILE A 102 -7.39 4.87 0.58
CA ILE A 102 -7.96 4.16 1.74
C ILE A 102 -9.38 3.69 1.47
N GLU A 103 -10.21 4.55 0.87
CA GLU A 103 -11.55 4.18 0.44
C GLU A 103 -11.51 3.01 -0.56
N SER A 104 -10.59 3.04 -1.52
CA SER A 104 -10.44 1.96 -2.51
C SER A 104 -10.14 0.60 -1.89
N ILE A 105 -9.29 0.52 -0.85
CA ILE A 105 -9.02 -0.75 -0.15
C ILE A 105 -10.19 -1.20 0.73
N HIS A 106 -10.91 -0.24 1.34
CA HIS A 106 -12.11 -0.54 2.12
C HIS A 106 -13.23 -1.09 1.23
N ASP A 107 -13.47 -0.48 0.06
CA ASP A 107 -14.47 -0.92 -0.92
C ASP A 107 -14.29 -2.40 -1.36
N VAL A 108 -13.05 -2.90 -1.40
CA VAL A 108 -12.76 -4.30 -1.74
C VAL A 108 -12.75 -5.25 -0.54
N GLY A 109 -13.14 -4.75 0.64
CA GLY A 109 -13.37 -5.51 1.86
C GLY A 109 -12.14 -5.68 2.76
N PHE A 110 -11.10 -4.86 2.61
CA PHE A 110 -9.85 -4.96 3.37
C PHE A 110 -9.54 -3.69 4.16
N LEU A 111 -8.94 -3.86 5.34
CA LEU A 111 -8.28 -2.80 6.09
C LEU A 111 -6.79 -2.87 5.82
N HIS A 112 -6.12 -1.74 5.57
CA HIS A 112 -4.66 -1.72 5.35
C HIS A 112 -3.87 -2.02 6.64
N ARG A 113 -4.32 -1.49 7.78
CA ARG A 113 -3.74 -1.58 9.14
C ARG A 113 -2.32 -1.00 9.35
N ASP A 114 -1.61 -0.58 8.32
CA ASP A 114 -0.29 0.07 8.44
C ASP A 114 -0.21 1.37 7.62
N VAL A 115 -1.05 2.35 7.95
CA VAL A 115 -1.10 3.65 7.24
C VAL A 115 -0.05 4.58 7.84
N LYS A 116 0.98 4.90 7.07
CA LYS A 116 2.09 5.78 7.46
C LYS A 116 2.80 6.35 6.23
N PRO A 117 3.54 7.48 6.32
CA PRO A 117 4.14 8.13 5.16
C PRO A 117 5.10 7.27 4.32
N SER A 118 5.76 6.25 4.91
CA SER A 118 6.65 5.35 4.16
C SER A 118 5.90 4.38 3.24
N ASN A 119 4.60 4.17 3.47
CA ASN A 119 3.75 3.27 2.69
C ASN A 119 2.94 4.04 1.63
N PHE A 120 3.32 5.29 1.36
CA PHE A 120 2.78 6.07 0.25
C PHE A 120 3.94 6.67 -0.55
N ALA A 121 3.90 6.54 -1.87
CA ALA A 121 4.94 7.09 -2.75
C ALA A 121 4.36 7.88 -3.92
N MET A 122 5.15 8.80 -4.46
CA MET A 122 4.79 9.51 -5.68
C MET A 122 5.06 8.63 -6.90
N GLY A 123 4.29 8.81 -7.97
CA GLY A 123 4.60 8.20 -9.26
C GLY A 123 5.95 8.67 -9.80
N ARG A 124 6.62 7.80 -10.55
CA ARG A 124 7.95 8.10 -11.12
C ARG A 124 7.92 8.68 -12.54
N LEU A 125 6.84 8.45 -13.28
CA LEU A 125 6.71 8.87 -14.68
C LEU A 125 6.10 10.27 -14.78
N THR A 126 6.37 11.00 -15.87
CA THR A 126 5.87 12.37 -16.08
C THR A 126 4.35 12.50 -15.93
N ASN A 127 3.60 11.52 -16.40
CA ASN A 127 2.13 11.50 -16.31
C ASN A 127 1.60 11.04 -14.92
N THR A 128 2.46 10.48 -14.06
CA THR A 128 2.07 9.97 -12.73
C THR A 128 2.79 10.68 -11.58
N CYS A 129 3.70 11.61 -11.85
CA CYS A 129 4.56 12.26 -10.85
C CYS A 129 3.80 13.09 -9.80
N ARG A 130 2.52 13.39 -10.06
CA ARG A 130 1.62 14.08 -9.14
C ARG A 130 0.62 13.16 -8.43
N LYS A 131 0.71 11.85 -8.69
CA LYS A 131 -0.16 10.81 -8.16
C LYS A 131 0.52 10.09 -6.99
N VAL A 132 -0.22 9.90 -5.91
CA VAL A 132 0.19 9.10 -4.75
C VAL A 132 -0.19 7.65 -4.98
N TYR A 133 0.65 6.72 -4.53
CA TYR A 133 0.43 5.28 -4.59
C TYR A 133 0.52 4.69 -3.18
N MET A 134 -0.48 3.93 -2.78
CA MET A 134 -0.47 3.11 -1.56
C MET A 134 0.38 1.86 -1.78
N LEU A 135 1.24 1.56 -0.81
CA LEU A 135 2.22 0.48 -0.85
C LEU A 135 2.04 -0.45 0.36
N ASP A 136 2.58 -1.66 0.26
CA ASP A 136 2.73 -2.64 1.35
C ASP A 136 1.43 -3.11 2.01
N PHE A 137 0.79 -4.12 1.41
CA PHE A 137 -0.41 -4.76 1.97
C PHE A 137 -0.10 -5.94 2.91
N GLY A 138 1.14 -6.09 3.37
CA GLY A 138 1.56 -7.24 4.20
C GLY A 138 0.83 -7.34 5.55
N LEU A 139 0.28 -6.23 6.04
CA LEU A 139 -0.53 -6.17 7.26
C LEU A 139 -2.03 -6.07 6.99
N ALA A 140 -2.46 -6.08 5.73
CA ALA A 140 -3.87 -5.95 5.38
C ALA A 140 -4.71 -7.11 5.96
N ARG A 141 -5.99 -6.84 6.26
CA ARG A 141 -6.91 -7.84 6.80
C ARG A 141 -8.31 -7.65 6.23
N GLN A 142 -8.90 -8.74 5.76
CA GLN A 142 -10.29 -8.74 5.33
C GLN A 142 -11.21 -8.49 6.54
N TYR A 143 -12.05 -7.47 6.45
CA TYR A 143 -13.03 -7.13 7.50
C TYR A 143 -14.46 -7.50 7.13
N THR A 144 -14.71 -7.87 5.87
CA THR A 144 -16.02 -8.34 5.41
C THR A 144 -16.07 -9.86 5.25
N ASN A 145 -17.26 -10.46 5.34
CA ASN A 145 -17.50 -11.85 4.94
C ASN A 145 -17.81 -11.94 3.43
N SER A 146 -18.11 -13.14 2.93
CA SER A 146 -18.49 -13.38 1.53
C SER A 146 -19.78 -12.67 1.11
N GLN A 147 -20.63 -12.28 2.08
CA GLN A 147 -21.87 -11.55 1.87
C GLN A 147 -21.69 -10.01 2.01
N GLY A 148 -20.44 -9.54 2.15
CA GLY A 148 -20.14 -8.11 2.32
C GLY A 148 -20.43 -7.55 3.72
N GLN A 149 -20.88 -8.38 4.67
CA GLN A 149 -21.17 -7.95 6.03
C GLN A 149 -19.88 -7.82 6.84
N VAL A 150 -19.82 -6.79 7.69
CA VAL A 150 -18.72 -6.57 8.61
C VAL A 150 -18.62 -7.74 9.59
N ARG A 151 -17.43 -8.33 9.70
CA ARG A 151 -17.13 -9.38 10.67
C ARG A 151 -17.05 -8.74 12.07
N THR A 152 -17.83 -9.24 13.02
CA THR A 152 -17.72 -8.83 14.43
C THR A 152 -16.32 -9.20 14.95
N VAL A 153 -15.58 -8.23 15.51
CA VAL A 153 -14.23 -8.46 16.06
C VAL A 153 -14.24 -8.15 17.55
N SER A 154 -13.79 -9.09 18.38
CA SER A 154 -13.92 -9.05 19.86
C SER A 154 -12.94 -8.11 20.58
N TYR A 155 -11.93 -7.58 19.90
CA TYR A 155 -10.92 -6.70 20.49
C TYR A 155 -10.36 -5.79 19.41
N PHE A 156 -10.89 -4.57 19.29
CA PHE A 156 -10.20 -3.35 18.83
C PHE A 156 -11.27 -2.25 18.75
N ASN A 157 -10.94 -1.05 19.26
CA ASN A 157 -11.80 0.15 19.18
C ASN A 157 -12.00 0.57 17.71
N VAL A 158 -12.95 -0.09 17.06
CA VAL A 158 -13.39 0.16 15.69
C VAL A 158 -14.83 0.64 15.81
N PHE A 159 -15.03 1.95 15.98
CA PHE A 159 -16.34 2.60 15.89
C PHE A 159 -16.97 2.47 14.50
N VAL A 160 -17.77 1.42 14.27
CA VAL A 160 -18.55 1.28 13.03
C VAL A 160 -19.64 2.33 13.00
N ASN A 161 -19.51 3.33 12.13
CA ASN A 161 -20.62 4.22 11.82
C ASN A 161 -21.59 3.53 10.83
N ALA A 162 -22.86 3.91 10.90
CA ALA A 162 -24.01 3.33 10.22
C ALA A 162 -23.87 3.25 8.68
N ASP A 163 -22.94 4.01 8.08
CA ASP A 163 -22.68 4.04 6.64
C ASP A 163 -21.49 3.16 6.18
N CYS A 164 -20.95 2.29 7.04
CA CYS A 164 -19.89 1.31 6.71
C CYS A 164 -18.58 1.87 6.11
N LYS A 165 -18.40 3.20 6.07
CA LYS A 165 -17.19 3.87 5.58
C LYS A 165 -16.57 4.72 6.69
N ILE A 166 -15.29 4.41 6.94
CA ILE A 166 -14.31 5.13 7.78
C ILE A 166 -14.43 4.92 9.29
N ILE A 167 -13.41 4.24 9.81
CA ILE A 167 -13.13 4.14 11.24
C ILE A 167 -11.62 4.09 11.42
N ALA A 168 -11.06 5.25 11.79
CA ALA A 168 -9.75 5.37 12.43
C ALA A 168 -8.55 4.66 11.75
N GLN A 169 -8.34 4.90 10.45
CA GLN A 169 -6.97 4.83 9.89
C GLN A 169 -6.37 6.20 9.61
N VAL A 170 -7.12 7.26 9.90
CA VAL A 170 -6.64 8.64 9.86
C VAL A 170 -6.68 9.19 11.29
N CYS A 171 -5.80 8.68 12.16
CA CYS A 171 -5.08 9.65 12.97
C CYS A 171 -4.13 10.28 11.96
N LEU A 172 -4.40 11.54 11.56
CA LEU A 172 -3.59 12.32 10.61
C LEU A 172 -2.14 11.82 10.63
N LEU A 173 -1.59 11.33 9.51
CA LEU A 173 -0.16 11.00 9.33
C LEU A 173 0.65 11.78 10.37
N ASP A 174 1.11 11.16 11.47
CA ASP A 174 1.35 11.91 12.72
C ASP A 174 2.37 13.06 12.61
N VAL A 175 3.03 13.20 11.47
CA VAL A 175 3.26 14.52 10.87
C VAL A 175 3.27 14.39 9.34
N MET A 176 2.33 15.02 8.64
CA MET A 176 2.66 15.59 7.33
C MET A 176 3.65 16.74 7.49
#